data_AF-A0A4R0HDI9-F1
#
_entry.id   AF-A0A4R0HDI9-F1
#
_cell.length_a   1.000
_cell.length_b   1.000
_cell.length_c   1.000
_cell.angle_alpha   90.00
_cell.angle_beta   90.00
_cell.angle_gamma   90.00
#
_symmetry.space_group_name_H-M   'P 1'
#
loop_
_entity.id
_entity.type
_entity.pdbx_description
1 polymer ?
#
loop_
_entity_poly.entity_id
_entity_poly.type
_entity_poly.pdbx_seq_one_letter_code
_entity_poly.pdbx_strand_id
1 'polypeptide(L)'
;MANRNSYDTAASSEVQTTINNLSGRISGLIEAHRQNVEGALSDASASGVTESYRAVEDKFNTAADATLAIIASLKETLVQNDATAAATLRKASAAVDGISG
;
A
#
# COMPACT_ATOMS: atom_id res chain seq x y z
N MET A 1 17.14 19.21 19.60
CA MET A 1 15.97 18.33 19.35
C MET A 1 15.39 18.48 17.93
N ALA A 2 15.41 19.68 17.33
CA ALA A 2 14.95 19.91 15.94
C ALA A 2 15.57 18.99 14.88
N ASN A 3 16.88 18.70 14.98
CA ASN A 3 17.60 17.88 13.99
C ASN A 3 17.11 16.42 13.93
N ARG A 4 16.68 15.86 15.07
CA ARG A 4 16.20 14.49 15.16
C ARG A 4 14.77 14.34 14.62
N ASN A 5 13.95 15.38 14.78
CA ASN A 5 12.57 15.42 14.28
C ASN A 5 12.52 15.65 12.76
N SER A 6 13.41 16.50 12.23
CA SER A 6 13.59 16.67 10.78
C SER A 6 14.09 15.38 10.10
N TYR A 7 14.97 14.63 10.76
CA TYR A 7 15.46 13.35 10.27
C TYR A 7 14.35 12.28 10.22
N ASP A 8 13.54 12.17 11.28
CA ASP A 8 12.41 11.23 11.34
C ASP A 8 11.35 11.53 10.26
N THR A 9 11.06 12.81 10.02
CA THR A 9 10.08 13.23 9.01
C THR A 9 10.57 12.95 7.59
N ALA A 10 11.86 13.20 7.30
CA ALA A 10 12.45 12.91 6.00
C ALA A 10 12.47 11.39 5.72
N ALA A 11 12.83 10.58 6.72
CA ALA A 11 12.80 9.12 6.63
C ALA A 11 11.36 8.60 6.43
N SER A 12 10.36 9.16 7.12
CA SER A 12 8.94 8.80 6.91
C SER A 12 8.48 9.09 5.48
N SER A 13 8.84 10.25 4.93
CA SER A 13 8.49 10.64 3.55
C SER A 13 9.11 9.72 2.49
N GLU A 14 10.36 9.31 2.69
CA GLU A 14 11.05 8.35 1.81
C GLU A 14 10.40 6.96 1.85
N VAL A 15 10.02 6.49 3.04
CA VAL A 15 9.29 5.24 3.23
C VAL A 15 7.91 5.28 2.57
N GLN A 16 7.17 6.37 2.72
CA GLN A 16 5.87 6.56 2.07
C GLN A 16 5.99 6.54 0.55
N THR A 17 6.98 7.24 0.00
CA THR A 17 7.26 7.25 -1.44
C THR A 17 7.56 5.84 -1.94
N THR A 18 8.39 5.10 -1.22
CA THR A 18 8.74 3.71 -1.54
C THR A 18 7.51 2.81 -1.51
N ILE A 19 6.67 2.91 -0.47
CA ILE A 19 5.46 2.11 -0.32
C ILE A 19 4.44 2.45 -1.41
N ASN A 20 4.26 3.72 -1.75
CA ASN A 20 3.37 4.13 -2.84
C ASN A 20 3.83 3.57 -4.19
N ASN A 21 5.13 3.64 -4.49
CA ASN A 21 5.70 3.07 -5.71
C ASN A 21 5.54 1.54 -5.76
N LEU A 22 5.86 0.83 -4.68
CA LEU A 22 5.70 -0.62 -4.60
C LEU A 22 4.25 -1.04 -4.73
N SER A 23 3.34 -0.31 -4.08
CA SER A 23 1.89 -0.53 -4.17
C SER A 23 1.38 -0.41 -5.60
N GLY A 24 1.83 0.62 -6.33
CA GLY A 24 1.47 0.82 -7.74
C GLY A 24 1.96 -0.33 -8.61
N ARG A 25 3.21 -0.77 -8.41
CA ARG A 25 3.79 -1.91 -9.13
C ARG A 25 3.03 -3.22 -8.86
N ILE A 26 2.72 -3.51 -7.60
CA ILE A 26 1.98 -4.73 -7.22
C ILE A 26 0.58 -4.71 -7.83
N SER A 27 -0.14 -3.59 -7.69
CA SER A 27 -1.49 -3.45 -8.24
C SER A 27 -1.50 -3.60 -9.76
N GLY A 28 -0.52 -3.00 -10.44
CA GLY A 28 -0.37 -3.14 -11.89
C GLY A 28 -0.06 -4.56 -12.34
N LEU A 29 0.78 -5.30 -11.60
CA LEU A 29 1.08 -6.70 -11.90
C LEU A 29 -0.14 -7.62 -11.71
N ILE A 30 -0.92 -7.40 -10.66
CA ILE A 30 -2.16 -8.15 -10.41
C ILE A 30 -3.15 -7.92 -11.56
N GLU A 31 -3.34 -6.67 -11.98
CA GLU A 31 -4.25 -6.32 -13.07
C GLU A 31 -3.79 -6.91 -14.41
N ALA A 32 -2.49 -6.81 -14.71
CA ALA A 32 -1.92 -7.41 -15.93
C ALA A 32 -2.10 -8.94 -15.95
N HIS A 33 -1.90 -9.61 -14.79
CA HIS A 33 -2.17 -11.04 -14.67
C HIS A 33 -3.63 -11.37 -14.95
N ARG A 34 -4.58 -10.64 -14.33
CA ARG A 34 -6.02 -10.83 -14.54
C ARG A 34 -6.40 -10.74 -16.03
N GLN A 35 -5.93 -9.71 -16.72
CA GLN A 35 -6.19 -9.52 -18.15
C GLN A 35 -5.61 -10.65 -19.01
N ASN A 36 -4.39 -11.09 -18.70
CA ASN A 36 -3.75 -12.20 -19.41
C ASN A 36 -4.53 -13.51 -19.21
N VAL A 37 -4.98 -13.77 -17.99
CA VAL A 37 -5.72 -14.99 -17.67
C VAL A 37 -7.12 -14.97 -18.28
N GLU A 38 -7.81 -13.83 -18.29
CA GLU A 38 -9.11 -13.69 -18.97
C GLU A 38 -8.98 -13.99 -20.47
N GLY A 39 -7.95 -13.42 -21.13
CA GLY A 39 -7.66 -13.71 -22.54
C GLY A 39 -7.35 -15.19 -22.78
N ALA A 40 -6.53 -15.80 -21.93
CA ALA A 40 -6.19 -17.21 -22.03
C ALA A 40 -7.38 -18.14 -21.74
N LEU A 41 -8.28 -17.79 -20.81
CA LEU A 41 -9.49 -18.56 -20.51
C LEU A 41 -10.51 -18.52 -21.64
N SER A 42 -10.62 -17.38 -22.34
CA SER A 42 -11.43 -17.28 -23.55
C SER A 42 -10.95 -18.28 -24.61
N ASP A 43 -9.64 -18.36 -24.83
CA ASP A 43 -9.03 -19.29 -25.79
C ASP A 43 -9.10 -20.77 -25.31
N ALA A 44 -8.87 -21.02 -24.02
CA ALA A 44 -8.86 -22.37 -23.44
C ALA A 44 -10.24 -22.99 -23.24
N SER A 45 -11.32 -22.20 -23.21
CA SER A 45 -12.69 -22.73 -23.20
C SER A 45 -12.98 -23.63 -24.41
N ALA A 46 -12.24 -23.46 -25.51
CA ALA A 46 -12.29 -24.31 -26.69
C ALA A 46 -11.52 -25.64 -26.55
N SER A 47 -10.59 -25.76 -25.59
CA SER A 47 -9.67 -26.92 -25.45
C SER A 47 -10.00 -27.87 -24.28
N GLY A 48 -10.92 -27.49 -23.38
CA GLY A 48 -11.46 -28.36 -22.32
C GLY A 48 -10.61 -28.51 -21.05
N VAL A 49 -9.50 -27.77 -20.90
CA VAL A 49 -8.59 -27.81 -19.72
C VAL A 49 -9.00 -26.78 -18.64
N THR A 50 -10.29 -26.45 -18.54
CA THR A 50 -10.75 -25.20 -17.93
C THR A 50 -10.91 -25.25 -16.41
N GLU A 51 -11.31 -26.39 -15.83
CA GLU A 51 -11.70 -26.46 -14.41
C GLU A 51 -10.49 -26.31 -13.45
N SER A 52 -9.41 -27.06 -13.70
CA SER A 52 -8.19 -27.00 -12.87
C SER A 52 -7.54 -25.61 -12.96
N TYR A 53 -7.60 -24.98 -14.14
CA TYR A 53 -7.09 -23.62 -14.33
C TYR A 53 -7.91 -22.58 -13.58
N ARG A 54 -9.26 -22.67 -13.62
CA ARG A 54 -10.15 -21.78 -12.85
C ARG A 54 -9.87 -21.87 -11.34
N ALA A 55 -9.69 -23.07 -10.81
CA ALA A 55 -9.40 -23.25 -9.39
C ALA A 55 -8.04 -22.65 -8.95
N VAL A 56 -7.05 -22.62 -9.84
CA VAL A 56 -5.76 -21.95 -9.59
C VAL A 56 -5.94 -20.44 -9.63
N GLU A 57 -6.71 -19.94 -10.61
CA GLU A 57 -6.97 -18.51 -10.75
C GLU A 57 -7.80 -17.93 -9.59
N ASP A 58 -8.77 -18.67 -9.07
CA ASP A 58 -9.55 -18.26 -7.88
C ASP A 58 -8.65 -18.10 -6.65
N LYS A 59 -7.68 -19.00 -6.47
CA LYS A 59 -6.67 -18.91 -5.40
C LYS A 59 -5.77 -17.70 -5.59
N PHE A 60 -5.34 -17.44 -6.83
CA PHE A 60 -4.55 -16.26 -7.16
C PHE A 60 -5.33 -14.98 -6.82
N ASN A 61 -6.59 -14.87 -7.26
CA ASN A 61 -7.45 -13.73 -7.00
C ASN A 61 -7.64 -13.48 -5.51
N THR A 62 -7.89 -14.54 -4.73
CA THR A 62 -8.01 -14.43 -3.27
C THR A 62 -6.73 -13.89 -2.63
N ALA A 63 -5.56 -14.38 -3.05
CA ALA A 63 -4.27 -13.91 -2.54
C ALA A 63 -3.95 -12.48 -2.98
N ALA A 64 -4.32 -12.11 -4.21
CA ALA A 64 -4.18 -10.76 -4.75
C ALA A 64 -5.01 -9.76 -3.96
N ASP A 65 -6.28 -10.07 -3.69
CA ASP A 65 -7.17 -9.20 -2.92
C ASP A 65 -6.68 -9.03 -1.47
N ALA A 66 -6.19 -10.09 -0.84
CA ALA A 66 -5.55 -10.01 0.49
C ALA A 66 -4.31 -9.11 0.49
N THR A 67 -3.49 -9.19 -0.57
CA THR A 67 -2.30 -8.35 -0.72
C THR A 67 -2.68 -6.87 -0.88
N LEU A 68 -3.70 -6.58 -1.69
CA LEU A 68 -4.22 -5.22 -1.87
C LEU A 68 -4.80 -4.66 -0.56
N ALA A 69 -5.48 -5.48 0.24
CA ALA A 69 -5.99 -5.09 1.55
C ALA A 69 -4.85 -4.75 2.53
N ILE A 70 -3.77 -5.55 2.56
CA ILE A 70 -2.59 -5.26 3.38
C ILE A 70 -1.94 -3.94 2.94
N ILE A 71 -1.80 -3.73 1.63
CA ILE A 71 -1.29 -2.47 1.07
C ILE A 71 -2.14 -1.27 1.51
N ALA A 72 -3.47 -1.40 1.45
CA ALA A 72 -4.39 -0.35 1.90
C ALA A 72 -4.23 -0.05 3.40
N SER A 73 -4.14 -1.08 4.25
CA SER A 73 -3.93 -0.93 5.68
C SER A 73 -2.57 -0.30 6.02
N LEU A 74 -1.51 -0.66 5.29
CA LEU A 74 -0.20 -0.03 5.44
C LEU A 74 -0.23 1.45 5.08
N LYS A 75 -0.89 1.82 3.97
CA LYS A 75 -1.07 3.22 3.58
C LYS A 75 -1.84 4.01 4.64
N GLU A 76 -2.93 3.44 5.15
CA GLU A 76 -3.72 4.08 6.21
C GLU A 76 -2.88 4.27 7.49
N THR A 77 -2.11 3.26 7.88
CA THR A 77 -1.23 3.32 9.07
C THR A 77 -0.18 4.42 8.93
N LEU A 78 0.43 4.58 7.74
CA LEU A 78 1.40 5.65 7.49
C LEU A 78 0.76 7.03 7.57
N VAL A 79 -0.43 7.20 6.99
CA VAL A 79 -1.19 8.47 7.07
C VAL A 79 -1.57 8.80 8.51
N GLN A 80 -2.00 7.81 9.29
CA GLN A 80 -2.33 7.99 10.71
C GLN A 80 -1.09 8.32 11.55
N ASN A 81 0.06 7.71 11.26
CA ASN A 81 1.33 7.99 11.94
C ASN A 81 1.77 9.44 11.70
N ASP A 82 1.73 9.89 10.45
CA ASP A 82 2.03 11.28 10.08
C ASP A 82 1.08 12.29 10.72
N ALA A 83 -0.23 12.00 10.71
CA ALA A 83 -1.22 12.85 11.36
C ALA A 83 -0.96 12.97 12.88
N THR A 84 -0.55 11.86 13.51
CA THR A 84 -0.22 11.80 14.93
C THR A 84 1.09 12.54 15.24
N ALA A 85 2.13 12.37 14.42
CA ALA A 85 3.38 13.09 14.53
C ALA A 85 3.18 14.60 14.35
N ALA A 86 2.41 15.01 13.34
CA ALA A 86 2.07 16.41 13.09
C ALA A 86 1.18 17.02 14.20
N ALA A 87 0.25 16.26 14.77
CA ALA A 87 -0.55 16.70 15.92
C ALA A 87 0.30 16.82 17.19
N THR A 88 1.23 15.89 17.42
CA THR A 88 2.17 15.90 18.54
C THR A 88 3.15 17.07 18.41
N LEU A 89 3.64 17.34 17.20
CA LEU A 89 4.49 18.50 16.91
C LEU A 89 3.73 19.81 17.17
N ARG A 90 2.50 19.94 16.66
CA ARG A 90 1.65 21.11 16.93
C ARG A 90 1.41 21.32 18.43
N LYS A 91 1.13 20.25 19.17
CA LYS A 91 0.99 20.31 20.65
C LYS A 91 2.30 20.70 21.34
N ALA A 92 3.43 20.17 20.89
CA ALA A 92 4.74 20.47 21.44
C ALA A 92 5.16 21.93 21.15
N SER A 93 4.92 22.43 19.93
CA SER A 93 5.14 23.84 19.57
C SER A 93 4.25 24.78 20.39
N ALA A 94 2.95 24.47 20.53
CA ALA A 94 2.04 25.26 21.35
C ALA A 94 2.42 25.28 22.83
N ALA A 95 2.95 24.17 23.36
CA ALA A 95 3.45 24.11 24.73
C ALA A 95 4.74 24.91 24.94
N VAL A 96 5.61 25.00 23.93
CA VAL A 96 6.82 25.83 23.96
C VAL A 96 6.49 27.32 23.90
N ASP A 97 5.60 27.73 23.00
CA ASP A 97 5.19 29.14 22.86
C ASP A 97 4.52 29.67 24.15
N GLY A 98 3.76 28.82 24.85
CA GLY A 98 3.15 29.15 26.15
C GLY A 98 4.13 29.23 27.33
N ILE A 99 5.38 28.80 27.17
CA ILE A 99 6.43 28.87 28.20
C ILE A 99 7.33 30.10 27.97
N SER A 100 7.43 30.60 26.74
CA SER A 100 8.25 31.75 26.37
C SER A 100 7.51 33.09 26.33
N GLY A 101 6.23 33.14 26.72
CA GLY A 101 5.45 34.37 26.93
C GLY A 101 5.10 34.56 28.40
#